data_AF-A0A9N9G8R9-F1
#
_entry.id   AF-A0A9N9G8R9-F1
#
_cell.length_a   1.000
_cell.length_b   1.000
_cell.length_c   1.000
_cell.angle_alpha   90.00
_cell.angle_beta   90.00
_cell.angle_gamma   90.00
#
_symmetry.space_group_name_H-M   'P 1'
#
loop_
_entity.id
_entity.type
_entity.pdbx_description
1 polymer ?
#
loop_
_entity_poly.entity_id
_entity_poly.type
_entity_poly.pdbx_seq_one_letter_code
_entity_poly.pdbx_strand_id
1 'polypeptide(L)'
;MATQPLRKYELAPPKNLAPLHTTSDLGYPDFYPTNPGQDEDQMTEHNVRNGFTNLPFVSTEHVSARNMLSIRDPKNLKNLSDFMTDIMKRKREINTLKGSSSYTVTVPQTVWDTQSRDRWISQLASNVPLRTLAKTVPKGVEGINLLDVVTTHKVPLAKATWFTKIVGINLRTA
;
A
#
# COMPACT_ATOMS: atom_id res chain seq x y z
N MET A 1 33.29 -13.95 17.17
CA MET A 1 31.88 -13.50 17.11
C MET A 1 31.88 -12.00 17.22
N ALA A 2 31.54 -11.26 16.16
CA ALA A 2 31.54 -9.80 16.21
C ALA A 2 30.32 -9.33 17.02
N THR A 3 30.57 -8.76 18.19
CA THR A 3 29.57 -8.08 19.02
C THR A 3 29.07 -6.86 18.28
N GLN A 4 27.80 -6.86 17.84
CA GLN A 4 27.19 -5.66 17.28
C GLN A 4 27.20 -4.54 18.34
N PRO A 5 27.58 -3.31 17.98
CA PRO A 5 27.55 -2.19 18.91
C PRO A 5 26.11 -1.90 19.33
N LEU A 6 25.93 -1.59 20.62
CA LEU A 6 24.63 -1.21 21.18
C LEU A 6 24.16 0.09 20.51
N ARG A 7 22.92 0.09 20.03
CA ARG A 7 22.30 1.27 19.43
C ARG A 7 21.52 2.04 20.50
N LYS A 8 21.67 3.37 20.50
CA LYS A 8 20.82 4.26 21.29
C LYS A 8 19.37 4.13 20.81
N TYR A 9 18.42 4.10 21.75
CA TYR A 9 17.00 4.15 21.41
C TYR A 9 16.66 5.54 20.84
N GLU A 10 15.97 5.54 19.71
CA GLU A 10 15.44 6.75 19.08
C GLU A 10 13.92 6.64 19.04
N LEU A 11 13.24 7.68 19.51
CA LEU A 11 11.79 7.75 19.49
C LEU A 11 11.34 7.98 18.04
N ALA A 12 10.70 6.98 17.46
CA ALA A 12 10.19 7.01 16.10
C ALA A 12 8.66 6.89 16.09
N PRO A 13 7.96 7.49 15.10
CA PRO A 13 6.52 7.34 14.98
C PRO A 13 6.15 5.87 14.73
N PRO A 14 4.92 5.45 15.10
CA PRO A 14 4.42 4.12 14.79
C PRO A 14 4.48 3.84 13.27
N LYS A 15 4.86 2.61 12.90
CA LYS A 15 5.08 2.22 11.49
C LYS A 15 3.88 2.44 10.56
N ASN A 16 2.67 2.46 11.12
CA ASN A 16 1.42 2.60 10.36
C ASN A 16 0.81 4.00 10.45
N LEU A 17 1.53 4.95 11.04
CA LEU A 17 1.05 6.32 11.20
C LEU A 17 1.39 7.14 9.96
N ALA A 18 0.38 7.68 9.29
CA ALA A 18 0.59 8.60 8.18
C ALA A 18 0.96 9.99 8.71
N PRO A 19 1.87 10.72 8.03
CA PRO A 19 2.15 12.10 8.38
C PRO A 19 0.91 12.97 8.15
N LEU A 20 0.81 14.08 8.88
CA LEU A 20 -0.32 15.02 8.76
C LEU A 20 -0.39 15.66 7.37
N HIS A 21 0.76 15.82 6.71
CA HIS A 21 0.86 16.42 5.40
C HIS A 21 1.95 15.73 4.58
N THR A 22 1.79 15.71 3.25
CA THR A 22 2.72 15.03 2.34
C THR A 22 3.97 15.86 2.02
N THR A 23 3.84 17.18 1.87
CA THR A 23 4.96 18.07 1.49
C THR A 23 5.52 18.90 2.65
N SER A 24 4.65 19.48 3.47
CA SER A 24 5.02 20.30 4.61
C SER A 24 5.38 19.45 5.83
N ASP A 25 6.37 19.90 6.59
CA ASP A 25 6.81 19.26 7.83
C ASP A 25 5.89 19.63 9.01
N LEU A 26 4.70 19.03 9.04
CA LEU A 26 3.77 19.14 10.17
C LEU A 26 3.90 17.96 11.14
N GLY A 27 4.85 17.04 10.91
CA GLY A 27 5.00 15.83 11.69
C GLY A 27 3.83 14.86 11.57
N TYR A 28 3.58 14.14 12.65
CA TYR A 28 2.61 13.03 12.73
C TYR A 28 1.50 13.35 13.73
N PRO A 29 0.27 12.88 13.49
CA PRO A 29 -0.83 13.10 14.41
C PRO A 29 -0.53 12.45 15.76
N ASP A 30 -0.70 13.19 16.85
CA ASP A 30 -0.52 12.71 18.23
C ASP A 30 0.89 12.15 18.52
N PHE A 31 1.92 12.65 17.82
CA PHE A 31 3.30 12.25 18.03
C PHE A 31 4.21 13.49 18.09
N TYR A 32 4.68 13.77 19.30
CA TYR A 32 5.45 14.97 19.63
C TYR A 32 6.80 14.56 20.25
N PRO A 33 7.81 14.25 19.42
CA PRO A 33 9.13 13.92 19.92
C PRO A 33 9.80 15.17 20.51
N THR A 34 10.61 14.97 21.55
CA THR A 34 11.47 16.03 22.08
C THR A 34 12.55 16.38 21.07
N ASN A 35 12.73 17.67 20.78
CA ASN A 35 13.71 18.17 19.84
C ASN A 35 14.66 19.13 20.56
N PRO A 36 15.96 19.15 20.24
CA PRO A 36 16.87 20.14 20.81
C PRO A 36 16.42 21.57 20.50
N GLY A 37 16.40 22.44 21.51
CA GLY A 37 16.07 23.85 21.34
C GLY A 37 14.57 24.15 21.47
N GLN A 38 13.82 23.28 22.14
CA GLN A 38 12.47 23.60 22.58
C GLN A 38 12.50 24.75 23.60
N ASP A 39 11.36 25.43 23.78
CA ASP A 39 11.28 26.57 24.71
C ASP A 39 11.62 26.17 26.15
N GLU A 40 11.38 24.91 26.53
CA GLU A 40 11.77 24.33 27.82
C GLU A 40 13.30 24.20 28.00
N ASP A 41 14.06 24.08 26.91
CA ASP A 41 15.53 24.01 26.93
C ASP A 41 16.17 25.40 27.05
N GLN A 42 15.42 26.48 26.82
CA GLN A 42 15.96 27.83 26.85
C GLN A 42 16.22 28.31 28.28
N MET A 43 17.50 28.42 28.64
CA MET A 43 17.97 28.83 29.97
C MET A 43 17.92 30.36 30.17
N THR A 44 16.74 30.95 30.01
CA THR A 44 16.52 32.39 30.25
C THR A 44 16.57 32.70 31.76
N GLU A 45 16.90 33.94 32.14
CA GLU A 45 16.92 34.36 33.56
C GLU A 45 15.59 34.07 34.26
N HIS A 46 14.48 34.25 33.55
CA HIS A 46 13.14 33.94 34.06
C HIS A 46 12.94 32.44 34.30
N ASN A 47 13.23 31.60 33.29
CA ASN A 47 13.06 30.14 33.40
C ASN A 47 13.96 29.55 34.49
N VAL A 48 15.17 30.08 34.67
CA VAL A 48 16.10 29.66 35.74
C VAL A 48 15.54 29.97 37.12
N ARG A 49 14.95 31.16 37.30
CA ARG A 49 14.46 31.61 38.61
C ARG A 49 13.10 31.03 38.99
N ASN A 50 12.19 30.94 38.02
CA ASN A 50 10.78 30.63 38.27
C ASN A 50 10.38 29.24 37.77
N GLY A 51 11.25 28.55 37.03
CA GLY A 51 10.91 27.34 36.29
C GLY A 51 10.24 27.65 34.95
N PHE A 52 10.17 26.64 34.08
CA PHE A 52 9.40 26.72 32.84
C PHE A 52 7.94 26.38 33.09
N THR A 53 7.02 27.21 32.58
CA THR A 53 5.57 26.98 32.66
C THR A 53 4.94 27.12 31.29
N ASN A 54 4.11 26.15 30.90
CA ASN A 54 3.37 26.23 29.65
C ASN A 54 2.37 27.39 29.70
N LEU A 55 2.46 28.30 28.72
CA LEU A 55 1.46 29.35 28.55
C LEU A 55 0.20 28.77 27.90
N PRO A 56 -0.99 29.14 28.38
CA PRO A 56 -2.23 28.73 27.74
C PRO A 56 -2.27 29.29 26.31
N PHE A 57 -2.50 28.41 25.33
CA PHE A 57 -2.61 28.82 23.92
C PHE A 57 -3.84 29.69 23.64
N VAL A 58 -4.89 29.54 24.47
CA VAL A 58 -6.14 30.29 24.36
C VAL A 58 -6.44 30.93 25.71
N SER A 59 -6.84 32.20 25.72
CA SER A 59 -7.14 32.96 26.94
C SER A 59 -8.37 32.46 27.70
N THR A 60 -9.31 31.80 27.02
CA THR A 60 -10.60 31.36 27.58
C THR A 60 -10.71 29.82 27.64
N GLU A 61 -9.68 29.13 28.12
CA GLU A 61 -9.65 27.66 28.18
C GLU A 61 -10.79 27.06 29.02
N HIS A 62 -11.17 27.73 30.11
CA HIS A 62 -12.19 27.22 31.04
C HIS A 62 -13.63 27.65 30.70
N VAL A 63 -13.85 28.33 29.58
CA VAL A 63 -15.17 28.91 29.23
C VAL A 63 -15.93 28.00 28.27
N SER A 64 -17.23 27.84 28.51
CA SER A 64 -18.11 27.12 27.58
C SER A 64 -18.40 27.93 26.31
N ALA A 65 -18.21 27.30 25.15
CA ALA A 65 -18.57 27.89 23.84
C ALA A 65 -20.09 27.88 23.55
N ARG A 66 -20.96 27.50 24.50
CA ARG A 66 -22.41 27.37 24.31
C ARG A 66 -23.07 28.63 23.71
N ASN A 67 -22.64 29.81 24.15
CA ASN A 67 -23.20 31.08 23.67
C ASN A 67 -22.48 31.62 22.42
N MET A 68 -21.33 31.03 22.06
CA MET A 68 -20.54 31.42 20.88
C MET A 68 -20.96 30.64 19.63
N LEU A 69 -21.50 29.43 19.81
CA LEU A 69 -21.82 28.53 18.71
C LEU A 69 -23.33 28.49 18.44
N SER A 70 -23.76 28.98 17.27
CA SER A 70 -25.14 28.82 16.79
C SER A 70 -25.31 27.55 15.95
N ILE A 71 -25.15 26.39 16.61
CA ILE A 71 -25.21 25.06 15.95
C ILE A 71 -26.64 24.72 15.51
N ARG A 72 -27.67 25.36 16.10
CA ARG A 72 -29.07 25.11 15.78
C ARG A 72 -29.57 25.88 14.57
N ASP A 73 -28.76 26.81 14.03
CA ASP A 73 -29.11 27.51 12.80
C ASP A 73 -29.09 26.53 11.61
N PRO A 74 -30.22 26.33 10.91
CA PRO A 74 -30.27 25.45 9.75
C PRO A 74 -29.24 25.76 8.67
N LYS A 75 -28.85 27.04 8.52
CA LYS A 75 -27.83 27.45 7.54
C LYS A 75 -26.46 26.90 7.89
N ASN A 76 -26.07 26.98 9.16
CA ASN A 76 -24.79 26.47 9.64
C ASN A 76 -24.73 24.95 9.53
N LEU A 77 -25.82 24.27 9.87
CA LEU A 77 -25.94 22.82 9.72
C LEU A 77 -25.82 22.39 8.26
N LYS A 78 -26.48 23.11 7.35
CA LYS A 78 -26.36 22.84 5.90
C LYS A 78 -24.92 23.02 5.43
N ASN A 79 -24.26 24.12 5.80
CA ASN A 79 -22.87 24.37 5.42
C ASN A 79 -21.92 23.29 5.94
N LEU A 80 -22.10 22.83 7.18
CA LEU A 80 -21.32 21.73 7.75
C LEU A 80 -21.56 20.42 7.00
N SER A 81 -22.82 20.12 6.66
CA SER A 81 -23.19 18.94 5.88
C SER A 81 -22.56 18.96 4.48
N ASP A 82 -22.62 20.10 3.80
CA ASP A 82 -22.03 20.29 2.48
C ASP A 82 -20.50 20.13 2.53
N PHE A 83 -19.85 20.74 3.54
CA PHE A 83 -18.41 20.62 3.77
C PHE A 83 -17.97 19.18 4.04
N MET A 84 -18.69 18.45 4.90
CA MET A 84 -18.37 17.05 5.17
C MET A 84 -18.60 16.15 3.95
N THR A 85 -19.63 16.44 3.16
CA THR A 85 -19.88 15.71 1.91
C THR A 85 -18.74 15.93 0.91
N ASP A 86 -18.21 17.15 0.80
CA ASP A 86 -17.07 17.46 -0.05
C ASP A 86 -15.78 16.76 0.44
N ILE A 87 -15.50 16.76 1.74
CA ILE A 87 -14.38 15.98 2.32
C ILE A 87 -14.50 14.51 1.95
N MET A 88 -15.68 13.91 2.13
CA MET A 88 -15.91 12.50 1.82
C MET A 88 -15.76 12.20 0.34
N LYS A 89 -16.19 13.12 -0.54
CA LYS A 89 -15.98 13.03 -1.99
C LYS A 89 -14.49 13.01 -2.33
N ARG A 90 -13.72 14.00 -1.86
CA ARG A 90 -12.27 14.09 -2.09
C ARG A 90 -11.53 12.87 -1.53
N LYS A 91 -11.91 12.42 -0.33
CA LYS A 91 -11.36 11.20 0.27
C LYS A 91 -11.60 9.98 -0.62
N ARG A 92 -12.80 9.81 -1.18
CA ARG A 92 -13.06 8.70 -2.13
C ARG A 92 -12.22 8.84 -3.39
N GLU A 93 -12.13 10.04 -3.96
CA GLU A 93 -11.37 10.27 -5.19
C GLU A 93 -9.87 9.97 -5.04
N ILE A 94 -9.29 10.23 -3.87
CA ILE A 94 -7.88 9.91 -3.56
C ILE A 94 -7.71 8.41 -3.30
N ASN A 95 -8.65 7.77 -2.61
CA ASN A 95 -8.58 6.35 -2.26
C ASN A 95 -9.06 5.42 -3.39
N THR A 96 -9.57 5.96 -4.49
CA THR A 96 -9.95 5.16 -5.67
C THR A 96 -8.70 4.95 -6.52
N LEU A 97 -8.41 3.69 -6.85
CA LEU A 97 -7.30 3.34 -7.74
C LEU A 97 -7.54 3.96 -9.12
N LYS A 98 -6.81 5.02 -9.43
CA LYS A 98 -6.82 5.68 -10.74
C LYS A 98 -5.69 5.10 -11.58
N GLY A 99 -6.02 4.35 -12.62
CA GLY A 99 -5.06 3.80 -13.58
C GLY A 99 -5.72 2.87 -14.58
N SER A 100 -5.18 2.81 -15.80
CA SER A 100 -5.46 1.68 -16.69
C SER A 100 -4.75 0.44 -16.13
N SER A 101 -5.37 -0.73 -16.29
CA SER A 101 -4.78 -1.97 -15.80
C SER A 101 -3.42 -2.21 -16.45
N SER A 102 -2.36 -2.36 -15.66
CA SER A 102 -1.05 -2.82 -16.13
C SER A 102 -1.03 -4.32 -16.46
N TYR A 103 -2.17 -5.00 -16.29
CA TYR A 103 -2.34 -6.40 -16.67
C TYR A 103 -2.21 -6.55 -18.19
N THR A 104 -1.09 -7.10 -18.63
CA THR A 104 -0.98 -7.61 -19.98
C THR A 104 -1.73 -8.93 -20.06
N VAL A 105 -2.73 -8.99 -20.94
CA VAL A 105 -3.58 -10.17 -21.13
C VAL A 105 -2.75 -11.35 -21.67
N THR A 106 -1.74 -11.06 -22.49
CA THR A 106 -0.89 -12.06 -23.15
C THR A 106 0.29 -12.48 -22.28
N VAL A 107 0.56 -13.79 -22.22
CA VAL A 107 1.71 -14.35 -21.49
C VAL A 107 2.86 -14.61 -22.47
N PRO A 108 4.10 -14.19 -22.16
CA PRO A 108 5.25 -14.39 -23.05
C PRO A 108 5.43 -15.85 -23.46
N GLN A 109 5.58 -16.07 -24.76
CA GLN A 109 5.85 -17.39 -25.32
C GLN A 109 7.29 -17.50 -25.79
N THR A 110 7.86 -18.69 -25.60
CA THR A 110 9.22 -19.02 -26.03
C THR A 110 9.19 -20.23 -26.95
N VAL A 111 10.02 -20.17 -28.00
CA VAL A 111 10.19 -21.27 -28.94
C VAL A 111 11.22 -22.21 -28.34
N TRP A 112 10.80 -23.44 -28.06
CA TRP A 112 11.66 -24.48 -27.51
C TRP A 112 11.74 -25.68 -28.42
N ASP A 113 12.86 -26.40 -28.31
CA ASP A 113 12.99 -27.75 -28.84
C ASP A 113 12.14 -28.74 -28.04
N THR A 114 11.91 -29.92 -28.61
CA THR A 114 11.05 -30.96 -28.00
C THR A 114 11.51 -31.33 -26.58
N GLN A 115 12.81 -31.43 -26.34
CA GLN A 115 13.33 -31.84 -25.03
C GLN A 115 13.12 -30.76 -23.95
N SER A 116 13.37 -29.49 -24.26
CA SER A 116 13.15 -28.40 -23.29
C SER A 116 11.67 -28.20 -23.00
N ARG A 117 10.81 -28.38 -24.01
CA ARG A 117 9.35 -28.34 -23.86
C ARG A 117 8.85 -29.44 -22.91
N ASP A 118 9.29 -30.68 -23.11
CA ASP A 118 8.88 -31.81 -22.26
C ASP A 118 9.39 -31.65 -20.82
N ARG A 119 10.60 -31.09 -20.64
CA ARG A 119 11.12 -30.70 -19.31
C ARG A 119 10.25 -29.65 -18.65
N TRP A 120 9.82 -28.62 -19.39
CA TRP A 120 8.94 -27.59 -18.84
C TRP A 120 7.56 -28.15 -18.46
N ILE A 121 6.98 -29.04 -19.28
CA ILE A 121 5.71 -29.68 -18.96
C ILE A 121 5.85 -30.60 -17.73
N SER A 122 6.99 -31.27 -17.60
CA SER A 122 7.31 -32.03 -16.38
C SER A 122 7.44 -31.11 -15.16
N GLN A 123 8.00 -29.91 -15.32
CA GLN A 123 8.01 -28.90 -14.27
C GLN A 123 6.60 -28.36 -13.96
N LEU A 124 5.73 -28.25 -14.98
CA LEU A 124 4.32 -27.90 -14.78
C LEU A 124 3.59 -28.95 -13.93
N ALA A 125 3.84 -30.24 -14.16
CA ALA A 125 3.29 -31.32 -13.34
C ALA A 125 3.86 -31.34 -11.90
N SER A 126 5.10 -30.88 -11.72
CA SER A 126 5.78 -30.83 -10.42
C SER A 126 5.30 -29.69 -9.51
N ASN A 127 5.95 -29.47 -8.35
CA ASN A 127 5.59 -28.42 -7.40
C ASN A 127 6.18 -27.01 -7.73
N VAL A 128 6.62 -26.78 -8.97
CA VAL A 128 7.16 -25.46 -9.37
C VAL A 128 6.04 -24.40 -9.39
N PRO A 129 6.27 -23.19 -8.83
CA PRO A 129 5.29 -22.10 -8.86
C PRO A 129 4.98 -21.59 -10.28
N LEU A 130 3.70 -21.32 -10.56
CA LEU A 130 3.24 -20.80 -11.86
C LEU A 130 3.88 -19.46 -12.23
N ARG A 131 4.18 -18.59 -11.25
CA ARG A 131 4.86 -17.31 -11.49
C ARG A 131 6.21 -17.48 -12.20
N THR A 132 6.92 -18.57 -11.91
CA THR A 132 8.21 -18.87 -12.54
C THR A 132 7.99 -19.39 -13.96
N LEU A 133 7.06 -20.34 -14.13
CA LEU A 133 6.75 -20.96 -15.42
C LEU A 133 6.11 -19.98 -16.42
N ALA A 134 5.33 -19.01 -15.95
CA ALA A 134 4.64 -18.02 -16.77
C ALA A 134 5.59 -17.12 -17.58
N LYS A 135 6.87 -17.02 -17.20
CA LYS A 135 7.85 -16.19 -17.91
C LYS A 135 8.27 -16.78 -19.25
N THR A 136 8.11 -18.09 -19.39
CA THR A 136 8.64 -18.87 -20.50
C THR A 136 7.61 -19.94 -20.87
N VAL A 137 6.48 -19.57 -21.45
CA VAL A 137 5.46 -20.57 -21.83
C VAL A 137 5.83 -21.16 -23.19
N PRO A 138 5.82 -22.50 -23.39
CA PRO A 138 6.15 -23.08 -24.67
C PRO A 138 5.16 -22.66 -25.76
N LYS A 139 5.69 -22.29 -26.94
CA LYS A 139 4.90 -22.13 -28.16
C LYS A 139 4.67 -23.48 -28.84
N GLY A 140 3.50 -23.66 -29.49
CA GLY A 140 3.21 -24.83 -30.33
C GLY A 140 2.63 -26.05 -29.62
N VAL A 141 2.15 -25.90 -28.37
CA VAL A 141 1.35 -26.93 -27.68
C VAL A 141 -0.11 -26.48 -27.71
N GLU A 142 -0.85 -26.91 -28.73
CA GLU A 142 -2.19 -26.40 -29.03
C GLU A 142 -3.18 -27.54 -29.33
N GLY A 143 -4.47 -27.25 -29.17
CA GLY A 143 -5.56 -28.16 -29.55
C GLY A 143 -5.48 -29.55 -28.89
N ILE A 144 -5.54 -30.60 -29.72
CA ILE A 144 -5.54 -32.00 -29.25
C ILE A 144 -4.19 -32.36 -28.60
N ASN A 145 -3.09 -31.85 -29.15
CA ASN A 145 -1.74 -32.10 -28.62
C ASN A 145 -1.58 -31.52 -27.21
N LEU A 146 -2.26 -30.42 -26.89
CA LEU A 146 -2.27 -29.85 -25.54
C LEU A 146 -2.90 -30.80 -24.52
N LEU A 147 -4.08 -31.34 -24.85
CA LEU A 147 -4.79 -32.27 -23.95
C LEU A 147 -4.01 -33.58 -23.76
N ASP A 148 -3.44 -34.10 -24.85
CA ASP A 148 -2.63 -35.32 -24.81
C ASP A 148 -1.37 -35.13 -23.94
N VAL A 149 -0.66 -34.02 -24.12
CA VAL A 149 0.54 -33.66 -23.33
C VAL A 149 0.22 -33.51 -21.84
N VAL A 150 -0.84 -32.77 -21.51
CA VAL A 150 -1.26 -32.53 -20.12
C VAL A 150 -1.65 -33.84 -19.43
N THR A 151 -2.34 -34.73 -20.15
CA THR A 151 -2.80 -36.03 -19.64
C THR A 151 -1.63 -37.00 -19.48
N THR A 152 -0.74 -37.06 -20.47
CA THR A 152 0.45 -37.92 -20.47
C THR A 152 1.40 -37.59 -19.32
N HIS A 153 1.62 -36.29 -19.06
CA HIS A 153 2.45 -35.83 -17.95
C HIS A 153 1.72 -35.76 -16.59
N LYS A 154 0.46 -36.21 -16.51
CA LYS A 154 -0.35 -36.22 -15.28
C LYS A 154 -0.36 -34.87 -14.56
N VAL A 155 -0.49 -33.78 -15.32
CA VAL A 155 -0.47 -32.42 -14.77
C VAL A 155 -1.70 -32.21 -13.88
N PRO A 156 -1.56 -31.65 -12.66
CA PRO A 156 -2.69 -31.35 -11.80
C PRO A 156 -3.73 -30.43 -12.47
N LEU A 157 -5.01 -30.70 -12.24
CA LEU A 157 -6.13 -30.04 -12.94
C LEU A 157 -6.08 -28.50 -12.89
N ALA A 158 -5.70 -27.91 -11.76
CA ALA A 158 -5.58 -26.46 -11.63
C ALA A 158 -4.51 -25.87 -12.58
N LYS A 159 -3.36 -26.54 -12.69
CA LYS A 159 -2.25 -26.11 -13.55
C LYS A 159 -2.54 -26.38 -15.03
N ALA A 160 -3.19 -27.50 -15.32
CA ALA A 160 -3.71 -27.82 -16.65
C ALA A 160 -4.69 -26.74 -17.14
N THR A 161 -5.66 -26.37 -16.30
CA THR A 161 -6.67 -25.34 -16.63
C THR A 161 -6.00 -23.98 -16.86
N TRP A 162 -5.02 -23.62 -16.04
CA TRP A 162 -4.23 -22.41 -16.23
C TRP A 162 -3.47 -22.41 -17.56
N PHE A 163 -2.79 -23.51 -17.90
CA PHE A 163 -2.03 -23.61 -19.15
C PHE A 163 -2.95 -23.54 -20.37
N THR A 164 -4.09 -24.25 -20.35
CA THR A 164 -5.10 -24.19 -21.42
C THR A 164 -5.66 -22.78 -21.61
N LYS A 165 -5.93 -22.06 -20.51
CA LYS A 165 -6.39 -20.66 -20.59
C LYS A 165 -5.33 -19.75 -21.22
N ILE A 166 -4.06 -19.92 -20.86
CA ILE A 166 -2.97 -19.11 -21.44
C ILE A 166 -2.82 -19.37 -22.94
N VAL A 167 -2.79 -20.65 -23.35
CA VAL A 167 -2.72 -21.01 -24.77
C VAL A 167 -3.91 -20.41 -25.52
N GLY A 168 -5.12 -20.53 -24.98
CA GLY A 168 -6.33 -19.96 -25.59
C GLY A 168 -6.33 -18.43 -25.67
N ILE A 169 -5.80 -17.73 -24.66
CA ILE A 169 -5.64 -16.28 -24.69
C ILE A 169 -4.62 -15.86 -25.76
N ASN A 170 -3.46 -16.52 -25.78
CA ASN A 170 -2.39 -16.21 -26.71
C ASN A 170 -2.81 -16.46 -28.17
N LEU A 171 -3.59 -17.50 -28.43
CA LEU A 171 -4.19 -17.80 -29.74
C LEU A 171 -5.17 -16.72 -30.22
N ARG A 172 -5.92 -16.09 -29.30
CA ARG A 172 -6.86 -15.01 -29.66
C ARG A 172 -6.16 -13.69 -29.93
N THR A 173 -4.95 -13.52 -29.42
CA THR A 173 -4.17 -12.27 -29.53
C THR A 173 -3.06 -12.32 -30.59
N ALA A 174 -2.83 -13.49 -31.21
CA ALA A 174 -1.83 -13.71 -32.27
C ALA A 174 -2.47 -13.59 -33.66
#